data_AF-A0A2E9QR82-F1
#
_entry.id   AF-A0A2E9QR82-F1
#
_cell.length_a   1.000
_cell.length_b   1.000
_cell.length_c   1.000
_cell.angle_alpha   90.00
_cell.angle_beta   90.00
_cell.angle_gamma   90.00
#
_symmetry.space_group_name_H-M   'P 1'
#
loop_
_entity.id
_entity.type
_entity.pdbx_description
1 polymer ?
#
loop_
_entity_poly.entity_id
_entity_poly.type
_entity_poly.pdbx_seq_one_letter_code
_entity_poly.pdbx_strand_id
1 'polypeptide(L)'
;MWQHTTPLSNHKEQLFEALHHAIREHLTDKQRQAIELHFFEGLSQGEIARREGISQQVVQKRLYGTIRKGRRVGGAMQKLHDALVPFFSPSSEQDALTTSP
;
A
#
# COMPACT_ATOMS: atom_id res chain seq x y z
N MET A 1 12.36 -2.67 33.77
CA MET A 1 11.30 -2.32 32.80
C MET A 1 11.90 -2.48 31.41
N TRP A 2 12.00 -3.73 30.93
CA TRP A 2 12.67 -4.05 29.66
C TRP A 2 11.61 -4.12 28.57
N GLN A 3 11.71 -3.24 27.58
CA GLN A 3 10.91 -3.32 26.37
C GLN A 3 11.43 -4.51 25.56
N HIS A 4 10.68 -5.61 25.53
CA HIS A 4 10.90 -6.63 24.53
C HIS A 4 10.44 -6.07 23.19
N THR A 5 11.38 -5.63 22.36
CA THR A 5 11.14 -5.50 20.93
C THR A 5 10.96 -6.92 20.41
N THR A 6 9.72 -7.38 20.33
CA THR A 6 9.42 -8.70 19.77
C THR A 6 9.97 -8.73 18.35
N PRO A 7 10.87 -9.68 18.00
CA PRO A 7 11.30 -9.83 16.62
C PRO A 7 10.07 -10.01 15.75
N LEU A 8 9.93 -9.20 14.71
CA LEU A 8 8.92 -9.45 13.69
C LEU A 8 9.24 -10.85 13.15
N SER A 9 8.22 -11.71 12.99
CA SER A 9 8.44 -13.01 12.34
C SER A 9 9.17 -12.78 11.01
N ASN A 10 10.12 -13.64 10.63
CA ASN A 10 10.93 -13.49 9.40
C ASN A 10 10.09 -13.07 8.16
N HIS A 11 8.86 -13.57 8.06
CA HIS A 11 7.91 -13.18 7.02
C HIS A 11 7.43 -11.71 7.08
N LYS A 12 7.15 -11.18 8.29
CA LYS A 12 6.77 -9.77 8.47
C LYS A 12 7.94 -8.84 8.15
N GLU A 13 9.17 -9.21 8.51
CA GLU A 13 10.38 -8.44 8.16
C GLU A 13 10.57 -8.41 6.64
N GLN A 14 10.44 -9.57 5.97
CA GLN A 14 10.50 -9.64 4.51
C GLN A 14 9.42 -8.79 3.83
N LEU A 15 8.19 -8.81 4.34
CA LEU A 15 7.11 -7.98 3.80
C LEU A 15 7.38 -6.48 4.02
N PHE A 16 7.92 -6.12 5.17
CA PHE A 16 8.27 -4.73 5.48
C PHE A 16 9.38 -4.22 4.56
N GLU A 17 10.45 -4.99 4.38
CA GLU A 17 11.54 -4.68 3.45
C GLU A 17 11.03 -4.61 2.00
N ALA A 18 10.17 -5.54 1.58
CA ALA A 18 9.55 -5.52 0.25
C ALA A 18 8.67 -4.27 0.05
N LEU A 19 7.91 -3.85 1.06
CA LEU A 19 7.11 -2.63 1.02
C LEU A 19 8.00 -1.40 0.90
N HIS A 20 9.05 -1.30 1.72
CA HIS A 20 10.00 -0.20 1.66
C HIS A 20 10.68 -0.11 0.29
N HIS A 21 11.12 -1.25 -0.25
CA HIS A 21 11.67 -1.34 -1.59
C HIS A 21 10.65 -0.88 -2.65
N ALA A 22 9.40 -1.35 -2.58
CA ALA A 22 8.36 -0.99 -3.54
C ALA A 22 8.00 0.50 -3.52
N ILE A 23 7.95 1.12 -2.34
CA ILE A 23 7.74 2.57 -2.18
C ILE A 23 8.90 3.36 -2.82
N ARG A 24 10.13 2.86 -2.69
CA ARG A 24 11.32 3.51 -3.26
C ARG A 24 11.38 3.36 -4.77
N GLU A 25 11.25 2.14 -5.29
CA GLU A 25 11.60 1.83 -6.69
C GLU A 25 10.41 1.87 -7.66
N HIS A 26 9.17 1.66 -7.19
CA HIS A 26 8.02 1.54 -8.11
C HIS A 26 7.11 2.77 -8.14
N LEU A 27 7.19 3.64 -7.13
CA LEU A 27 6.40 4.86 -7.05
C LEU A 27 7.15 6.06 -7.64
N THR A 28 6.45 6.90 -8.39
CA THR A 28 6.96 8.24 -8.72
C THR A 28 7.03 9.08 -7.44
N ASP A 29 7.86 10.13 -7.41
CA ASP A 29 7.96 11.02 -6.24
C ASP A 29 6.59 11.57 -5.79
N LYS A 30 5.75 11.95 -6.75
CA LYS A 30 4.39 12.45 -6.44
C LYS A 30 3.43 11.39 -5.91
N GLN A 31 3.65 10.12 -6.24
CA GLN A 31 2.90 9.00 -5.67
C GLN A 31 3.40 8.67 -4.26
N ARG A 32 4.72 8.62 -4.06
CA ARG A 32 5.35 8.42 -2.76
C ARG A 32 4.93 9.49 -1.76
N GLN A 33 5.02 10.75 -2.16
CA GLN A 33 4.61 11.88 -1.33
C GLN A 33 3.12 11.80 -0.94
N ALA A 34 2.24 11.38 -1.85
CA ALA A 34 0.83 11.20 -1.52
C ALA A 34 0.59 10.05 -0.52
N ILE A 35 1.37 8.96 -0.62
CA ILE A 35 1.34 7.85 0.34
C ILE A 35 1.83 8.31 1.71
N GLU A 36 2.96 9.01 1.79
CA GLU A 36 3.52 9.56 3.03
C GLU A 36 2.51 10.46 3.74
N LEU A 37 2.00 11.47 3.03
CA LEU A 37 1.04 12.41 3.61
C LEU A 37 -0.27 11.72 4.06
N HIS A 38 -0.76 10.73 3.32
CA HIS A 38 -2.04 10.10 3.62
C HIS A 38 -1.94 9.03 4.73
N PHE A 39 -0.98 8.11 4.60
CA PHE A 39 -0.91 6.93 5.46
C PHE A 39 0.04 7.10 6.65
N PHE A 40 1.05 7.95 6.54
CA PHE A 40 2.02 8.18 7.63
C PHE A 40 1.70 9.45 8.42
N GLU A 41 1.29 10.52 7.74
CA GLU A 41 0.89 11.78 8.39
C GLU A 41 -0.63 11.87 8.66
N GLY A 42 -1.43 10.93 8.14
CA GLY A 42 -2.87 10.85 8.43
C GLY A 42 -3.73 11.93 7.77
N LEU A 43 -3.20 12.67 6.78
CA LEU A 43 -3.95 13.74 6.11
C LEU A 43 -5.01 13.18 5.16
N SER A 44 -6.18 13.81 5.14
CA SER A 44 -7.20 13.55 4.13
C SER A 44 -6.75 14.01 2.74
N GLN A 45 -7.35 13.46 1.68
CA GLN A 45 -7.03 13.86 0.30
C GLN A 45 -7.30 15.36 0.05
N GLY A 46 -8.29 15.95 0.75
CA GLY A 46 -8.57 17.38 0.67
C GLY A 46 -7.52 18.25 1.35
N GLU A 47 -6.97 17.80 2.48
CA GLU A 47 -5.84 18.48 3.15
C GLU A 47 -4.57 18.40 2.32
N ILE A 48 -4.27 17.23 1.75
CA ILE A 48 -3.14 17.05 0.82
C ILE A 48 -3.29 17.97 -0.39
N ALA A 49 -4.50 18.07 -0.96
CA ALA A 49 -4.79 18.93 -2.09
C ALA A 49 -4.50 20.41 -1.77
N ARG A 50 -4.97 20.91 -0.62
CA ARG A 50 -4.70 22.28 -0.15
C ARG A 50 -3.21 22.51 0.09
N ARG A 51 -2.52 21.57 0.76
CA ARG A 51 -1.09 21.67 1.09
C ARG A 51 -0.21 21.72 -0.17
N GLU A 52 -0.57 20.96 -1.20
CA GLU A 52 0.20 20.83 -2.44
C GLU A 52 -0.26 21.80 -3.56
N GLY A 53 -1.30 22.60 -3.33
CA GLY A 53 -1.83 23.53 -4.34
C GLY A 53 -2.42 22.83 -5.59
N ILE A 54 -3.00 21.64 -5.42
CA ILE A 54 -3.58 20.83 -6.51
C ILE A 54 -5.03 20.46 -6.20
N SER A 55 -5.75 19.89 -7.18
CA SER A 55 -7.11 19.39 -6.91
C SER A 55 -7.10 18.05 -6.16
N GLN A 56 -8.15 17.81 -5.36
CA GLN A 56 -8.35 16.53 -4.68
C GLN A 56 -8.40 15.35 -5.67
N GLN A 57 -8.90 15.57 -6.89
CA GLN A 57 -8.91 14.56 -7.94
C GLN A 57 -7.49 14.15 -8.39
N VAL A 58 -6.52 15.09 -8.39
CA VAL A 58 -5.11 14.75 -8.68
C VAL A 58 -4.53 13.89 -7.57
N VAL A 59 -4.84 14.19 -6.30
CA VAL A 59 -4.43 13.36 -5.15
C VAL A 59 -5.03 11.95 -5.27
N GLN A 60 -6.33 11.86 -5.55
CA GLN A 60 -7.03 10.59 -5.77
C GLN A 60 -6.37 9.77 -6.87
N LYS A 61 -6.03 10.39 -8.01
CA LYS A 61 -5.34 9.72 -9.12
C LYS A 61 -3.92 9.27 -8.76
N ARG A 62 -3.19 10.02 -7.94
CA ARG A 62 -1.87 9.61 -7.43
C ARG A 62 -1.99 8.36 -6.56
N LEU A 63 -2.98 8.32 -5.66
CA LEU A 63 -3.20 7.19 -4.75
C LEU A 63 -3.78 5.96 -5.47
N TYR A 64 -4.89 6.13 -6.20
CA TYR A 64 -5.72 5.02 -6.70
C TYR A 64 -5.75 4.89 -8.22
N GLY A 65 -5.06 5.77 -8.95
CA GLY A 65 -5.03 5.74 -10.40
C GLY A 65 -6.33 6.27 -11.02
N THR A 66 -6.55 5.93 -12.28
CA THR A 66 -7.73 6.34 -13.04
C THR A 66 -8.28 5.16 -13.83
N ILE A 67 -9.57 5.19 -14.16
CA ILE A 67 -10.15 4.22 -15.09
C ILE A 67 -9.83 4.65 -16.53
N ARG A 68 -9.34 3.72 -17.36
CA ARG A 68 -9.15 3.86 -18.80
C ARG A 68 -9.62 2.58 -19.49
N LYS A 69 -10.52 2.68 -20.46
CA LYS A 69 -11.08 1.52 -21.19
C LYS A 69 -11.61 0.42 -20.24
N GLY A 70 -12.28 0.81 -19.15
CA GLY A 70 -12.81 -0.11 -18.14
C GLY A 70 -11.79 -0.71 -17.18
N ARG A 71 -10.48 -0.42 -17.33
CA ARG A 71 -9.42 -0.93 -16.44
C ARG A 71 -8.85 0.18 -15.58
N ARG A 72 -8.52 -0.11 -14.32
CA ARG A 72 -7.76 0.81 -13.47
C ARG A 72 -6.32 0.83 -13.93
N VAL A 73 -5.79 2.02 -14.17
CA VAL A 73 -4.43 2.25 -14.66
C VAL A 73 -3.72 3.24 -13.75
N GLY A 74 -2.51 2.87 -13.33
CA GLY A 74 -1.67 3.67 -12.44
C GLY A 74 -2.17 3.67 -10.99
N GLY A 75 -1.72 4.68 -10.23
CA GLY A 75 -1.97 4.76 -8.80
C GLY A 75 -0.89 4.08 -7.97
N ALA A 76 -0.59 4.65 -6.81
CA ALA A 76 0.38 4.09 -5.88
C ALA A 76 -0.10 2.73 -5.35
N MET A 77 -1.37 2.62 -4.97
CA MET A 77 -1.92 1.40 -4.36
C MET A 77 -1.84 0.19 -5.29
N GLN A 78 -2.14 0.36 -6.59
CA GLN A 78 -2.04 -0.75 -7.56
C GLN A 78 -0.59 -1.19 -7.73
N LYS A 79 0.35 -0.26 -7.83
CA LYS A 79 1.77 -0.57 -7.97
C LYS A 79 2.33 -1.27 -6.73
N LEU A 80 1.96 -0.81 -5.54
CA LEU A 80 2.35 -1.46 -4.29
C LEU A 80 1.74 -2.85 -4.19
N HIS A 81 0.46 -3.01 -4.54
CA HIS A 81 -0.18 -4.31 -4.61
C HIS A 81 0.61 -5.25 -5.53
N ASP A 82 0.86 -4.87 -6.78
CA ASP A 82 1.52 -5.73 -7.78
C ASP A 82 2.94 -6.12 -7.35
N ALA A 83 3.68 -5.22 -6.71
CA ALA A 83 5.01 -5.50 -6.17
C ALA A 83 5.00 -6.45 -4.97
N LEU A 84 3.90 -6.47 -4.21
CA LEU A 84 3.77 -7.27 -2.99
C LEU A 84 3.03 -8.60 -3.21
N VAL A 85 2.32 -8.78 -4.33
CA VAL A 85 1.68 -10.06 -4.72
C VAL A 85 2.57 -11.28 -4.46
N PRO A 86 3.87 -11.30 -4.84
CA PRO A 86 4.72 -12.47 -4.62
C PRO A 86 4.94 -12.85 -3.15
N PHE A 87 4.72 -11.92 -2.22
CA PHE A 87 4.89 -12.13 -0.78
C PHE A 87 3.61 -12.59 -0.09
N PHE A 88 2.46 -12.54 -0.77
CA PHE A 88 1.21 -13.09 -0.28
C PHE A 88 1.09 -14.55 -0.73
N SER A 89 1.41 -15.49 0.16
CA SER A 89 1.09 -16.90 -0.10
C SER A 89 -0.44 -17.08 -0.23
N PRO A 90 -0.94 -17.84 -1.21
CA PRO A 90 -2.32 -18.29 -1.17
C PRO A 90 -2.45 -19.24 0.02
N SER A 91 -3.10 -18.77 1.08
CA SER A 91 -3.50 -19.59 2.23
C SER A 91 -4.42 -20.71 1.76
N SER A 92 -3.84 -21.84 1.35
CA SER A 92 -4.56 -23.05 0.96
C SER A 92 -4.39 -24.04 2.10
N GLU A 93 -5.11 -23.85 3.22
CA GLU A 93 -5.36 -24.91 4.23
C GLU A 93 -6.24 -24.54 5.44
N GLN A 94 -6.83 -23.33 5.53
CA GLN A 94 -7.62 -22.96 6.72
C GLN A 94 -9.16 -23.07 6.58
N ASP A 95 -9.68 -23.39 5.39
CA ASP A 95 -11.14 -23.55 5.18
C ASP A 95 -11.62 -25.03 5.18
N ALA A 96 -10.74 -26.00 5.39
CA ALA A 96 -11.09 -27.43 5.32
C ALA A 96 -11.62 -28.04 6.64
N LEU A 97 -11.71 -27.27 7.74
CA LEU A 97 -12.12 -27.80 9.05
C LEU A 97 -13.52 -27.42 9.56
N THR A 98 -14.35 -26.74 8.75
CA THR A 98 -15.73 -26.38 9.18
C THR A 98 -16.86 -27.12 8.46
N THR A 99 -16.56 -28.11 7.61
CA THR A 99 -17.63 -28.91 6.98
C THR A 99 -17.31 -30.39 7.06
N SER A 100 -17.71 -31.00 8.18
CA SER A 100 -18.02 -32.43 8.26
C SER A 100 -19.24 -32.61 9.17
N PRO A 101 -20.04 -33.66 8.89
CA PRO A 101 -21.49 -33.60 8.68
C PRO A 101 -22.36 -33.49 9.94
#